data_AF-A0A2M7RUV7-F1
#
_entry.id   AF-A0A2M7RUV7-F1
#
_cell.length_a   1.000
_cell.length_b   1.000
_cell.length_c   1.000
_cell.angle_alpha   90.00
_cell.angle_beta   90.00
_cell.angle_gamma   90.00
#
_symmetry.space_group_name_H-M   'P 1'
#
loop_
_entity.id
_entity.type
_entity.pdbx_description
1 polymer ?
#
loop_
_entity_poly.entity_id
_entity_poly.type
_entity_poly.pdbx_seq_one_letter_code
_entity_poly.pdbx_strand_id
1 'polypeptide(L)'
;MSNGFSKSSVGRKILMALSGFFLLLFLFQHFIINLLSIISADAFNSVSFFMGTNPIVQFAIQPILLFAVVFHLIMGITLELKNKAARPIQYAMNKPNENSSWMSRNMVITGIMVLLFLGLHFYDFWIPEIKTKFIEGNMSGLNEGGELRFHEE
;
A
#
# COMPACT_ATOMS: atom_id res chain seq x y z
N MET A 1 -26.95 23.14 -6.76
CA MET A 1 -25.54 22.79 -7.09
C MET A 1 -25.38 21.29 -6.87
N SER A 2 -25.16 20.48 -7.91
CA SER A 2 -24.90 19.05 -7.71
C SER A 2 -23.58 18.91 -6.96
N ASN A 3 -23.65 18.45 -5.71
CA ASN A 3 -22.45 18.05 -4.99
C ASN A 3 -21.88 16.84 -5.75
N GLY A 4 -20.76 17.04 -6.45
CA GLY A 4 -20.10 15.97 -7.22
C GLY A 4 -19.93 14.70 -6.37
N PHE A 5 -19.95 13.53 -7.01
CA PHE A 5 -19.99 12.21 -6.34
C PHE A 5 -19.01 12.09 -5.16
N SER A 6 -17.78 12.61 -5.30
CA SER A 6 -16.73 12.65 -4.26
C SER A 6 -17.01 13.58 -3.06
N LYS A 7 -17.93 14.54 -3.19
CA LYS A 7 -18.37 15.44 -2.12
C LYS A 7 -19.50 14.85 -1.27
N SER A 8 -20.21 13.83 -1.77
CA SER A 8 -21.25 13.13 -1.03
C SER A 8 -20.67 12.21 0.06
N SER A 9 -21.41 11.97 1.14
CA SER A 9 -21.01 11.03 2.20
C SER A 9 -20.91 9.59 1.69
N VAL A 10 -21.82 9.20 0.77
CA VAL A 10 -21.86 7.87 0.16
C VAL A 10 -20.66 7.67 -0.77
N GLY A 11 -20.39 8.62 -1.67
CA GLY A 11 -19.27 8.51 -2.61
C GLY A 11 -17.92 8.39 -1.90
N ARG A 12 -17.68 9.11 -0.80
CA ARG A 12 -16.45 8.95 0.00
C ARG A 12 -16.32 7.56 0.62
N LYS A 13 -17.41 6.96 1.10
CA LYS A 13 -17.39 5.59 1.64
C LYS A 13 -17.04 4.58 0.56
N ILE A 14 -17.63 4.72 -0.64
CA ILE A 14 -17.34 3.86 -1.79
C ILE A 14 -15.86 3.98 -2.18
N LEU A 15 -15.36 5.20 -2.33
CA LEU A 15 -13.95 5.45 -2.68
C LEU A 15 -12.98 4.91 -1.61
N MET A 16 -13.31 5.07 -0.33
CA MET A 16 -12.50 4.52 0.76
C MET A 16 -12.48 2.99 0.73
N ALA A 17 -13.63 2.36 0.47
CA ALA A 17 -13.74 0.90 0.39
C ALA A 17 -12.98 0.34 -0.84
N LEU A 18 -13.13 0.96 -2.01
CA LEU A 18 -12.46 0.53 -3.25
C LEU A 18 -10.94 0.65 -3.13
N SER A 19 -10.44 1.76 -2.58
CA SER A 19 -9.00 1.92 -2.36
C SER A 19 -8.47 0.89 -1.35
N GLY A 20 -9.19 0.65 -0.25
CA GLY A 20 -8.81 -0.38 0.73
C GLY A 20 -8.82 -1.79 0.14
N PHE A 21 -9.81 -2.12 -0.69
CA PHE A 21 -9.89 -3.41 -1.35
C PHE A 21 -8.74 -3.64 -2.34
N PHE A 22 -8.41 -2.62 -3.14
CA PHE A 22 -7.24 -2.67 -4.01
C PHE A 22 -5.95 -2.90 -3.23
N LEU A 23 -5.73 -2.17 -2.12
CA LEU A 23 -4.55 -2.34 -1.28
C LEU A 23 -4.49 -3.73 -0.62
N LEU A 24 -5.63 -4.32 -0.28
CA LEU A 24 -5.70 -5.69 0.23
C LEU A 24 -5.24 -6.71 -0.82
N LEU A 25 -5.70 -6.59 -2.06
CA LEU A 25 -5.26 -7.45 -3.16
C LEU A 25 -3.75 -7.30 -3.41
N PHE A 26 -3.26 -6.07 -3.41
CA PHE A 26 -1.84 -5.79 -3.52
C PHE A 26 -1.05 -6.46 -2.39
N LEU A 27 -1.45 -6.28 -1.13
CA LEU A 27 -0.78 -6.87 0.03
C LEU A 27 -0.78 -8.40 -0.02
N PHE A 28 -1.88 -9.02 -0.45
CA PHE A 28 -1.96 -10.47 -0.61
C PHE A 28 -0.96 -10.98 -1.66
N GLN A 29 -0.95 -10.38 -2.85
CA GLN A 29 0.01 -10.72 -3.90
C GLN A 29 1.46 -10.45 -3.45
N HIS A 30 1.70 -9.29 -2.86
CA HIS A 30 3.01 -8.86 -2.38
C HIS A 30 3.55 -9.84 -1.34
N PHE A 31 2.71 -10.24 -0.38
CA PHE A 31 3.07 -11.25 0.62
C PHE A 31 3.44 -12.58 -0.02
N ILE A 32 2.65 -13.09 -0.97
CA ILE A 32 2.93 -14.36 -1.65
C ILE A 32 4.27 -14.33 -2.37
N ILE A 33 4.58 -13.27 -3.11
CA ILE A 33 5.87 -13.15 -3.81
C ILE A 33 7.00 -13.14 -2.79
N ASN A 34 6.91 -12.32 -1.76
CA ASN A 34 7.95 -12.23 -0.73
C ASN A 34 8.13 -13.55 0.01
N LEU A 35 7.07 -14.35 0.21
CA LEU A 35 7.18 -15.65 0.83
C LEU A 35 8.05 -16.62 0.00
N LEU A 36 8.13 -16.44 -1.32
CA LEU A 36 9.00 -17.25 -2.18
C LEU A 36 10.48 -17.11 -1.82
N SER A 37 10.92 -15.97 -1.27
CA SER A 37 12.32 -15.77 -0.89
C SER A 37 12.82 -16.77 0.15
N ILE A 38 11.90 -17.28 0.99
CA ILE A 38 12.15 -18.30 2.01
C ILE A 38 12.07 -19.72 1.41
N ILE A 39 11.28 -19.91 0.36
CA ILE A 39 11.00 -21.23 -0.23
C ILE A 39 12.05 -21.60 -1.29
N SER A 40 12.36 -20.68 -2.19
CA SER A 40 13.28 -20.91 -3.32
C SER A 40 13.80 -19.58 -3.86
N ALA A 41 15.12 -19.43 -3.85
CA ALA A 41 15.81 -18.29 -4.46
C ALA A 41 15.46 -18.14 -5.94
N ASP A 42 15.48 -19.24 -6.71
CA ASP A 42 15.15 -19.24 -8.14
C ASP A 42 13.71 -18.79 -8.41
N ALA A 43 12.75 -19.28 -7.62
CA ALA A 43 11.35 -18.90 -7.77
C ALA A 43 11.14 -17.41 -7.45
N PHE A 44 11.75 -16.92 -6.38
CA PHE A 44 11.71 -15.51 -6.02
C PHE A 44 12.34 -14.64 -7.11
N ASN A 45 13.55 -14.98 -7.55
CA ASN A 45 14.27 -14.24 -8.59
C ASN A 45 13.49 -14.19 -9.91
N SER A 46 12.92 -15.31 -10.35
CA SER A 46 12.12 -15.36 -11.59
C SER A 46 10.87 -14.49 -11.53
N VAL A 47 10.13 -14.54 -10.41
CA VAL A 47 8.91 -13.74 -10.23
C VAL A 47 9.24 -12.27 -10.03
N SER A 48 10.28 -11.95 -9.25
CA SER A 48 10.78 -10.58 -9.06
C SER A 48 11.32 -9.99 -10.36
N PHE A 49 11.97 -10.78 -11.21
CA PHE A 49 12.37 -10.37 -12.56
C PHE A 49 11.16 -10.00 -13.41
N PHE A 50 10.11 -10.83 -13.42
CA PHE A 50 8.87 -10.52 -14.14
C PHE A 50 8.25 -9.22 -13.63
N MET A 51 8.14 -9.03 -12.31
CA MET A 51 7.58 -7.80 -11.73
C MET A 51 8.47 -6.58 -12.00
N GLY A 52 9.79 -6.76 -11.98
CA GLY A 52 10.80 -5.72 -12.15
C GLY A 52 10.98 -5.26 -13.60
N THR A 53 10.75 -6.11 -14.59
CA THR A 53 11.04 -5.80 -16.00
C THR A 53 9.78 -5.60 -16.86
N ASN A 54 8.62 -6.08 -16.41
CA ASN A 54 7.38 -5.94 -17.17
C ASN A 54 6.94 -4.46 -17.27
N PRO A 55 6.81 -3.88 -18.48
CA PRO A 55 6.46 -2.47 -18.65
C PRO A 55 5.11 -2.08 -18.06
N ILE A 56 4.12 -2.98 -18.07
CA ILE A 56 2.79 -2.71 -17.48
C ILE A 56 2.92 -2.57 -15.97
N VAL A 57 3.69 -3.47 -15.34
CA VAL A 57 3.90 -3.43 -13.89
C VAL A 57 4.63 -2.14 -13.49
N GLN A 58 5.71 -1.81 -14.20
CA GLN A 58 6.56 -0.66 -13.91
C GLN A 58 5.89 0.69 -14.20
N PHE A 59 5.25 0.84 -15.36
CA PHE A 59 4.76 2.15 -15.81
C PHE A 59 3.27 2.39 -15.58
N ALA A 60 2.48 1.35 -15.28
CA ALA A 60 1.05 1.51 -14.97
C ALA A 60 0.73 1.11 -13.53
N ILE A 61 1.02 -0.14 -13.14
CA ILE A 61 0.58 -0.67 -11.85
C ILE A 61 1.30 0.03 -10.68
N GLN A 62 2.61 0.26 -10.79
CA GLN A 62 3.38 0.93 -9.74
C GLN A 62 2.91 2.38 -9.47
N PRO A 63 2.69 3.24 -10.49
CA PRO A 63 2.07 4.56 -10.27
C PRO A 63 0.65 4.49 -9.70
N ILE A 64 -0.19 3.56 -10.18
CA ILE A 64 -1.55 3.36 -9.66
C ILE A 64 -1.51 2.96 -8.19
N LEU A 65 -0.58 2.08 -7.80
CA LEU A 65 -0.38 1.66 -6.43
C LEU A 65 0.02 2.83 -5.54
N LEU A 66 1.02 3.62 -5.97
CA LEU A 66 1.46 4.81 -5.22
C LEU A 66 0.31 5.78 -5.01
N PHE A 67 -0.47 6.05 -6.07
CA PHE A 67 -1.67 6.87 -5.96
C PHE A 67 -2.69 6.28 -4.99
N ALA A 68 -2.99 4.97 -5.08
CA ALA A 68 -3.96 4.31 -4.22
C ALA A 68 -3.57 4.36 -2.74
N VAL A 69 -2.29 4.16 -2.40
CA VAL A 69 -1.76 4.27 -1.03
C VAL A 69 -1.96 5.69 -0.50
N VAL A 70 -1.50 6.71 -1.24
CA VAL A 70 -1.62 8.12 -0.82
C VAL A 70 -3.08 8.52 -0.68
N PHE A 71 -3.90 8.16 -1.66
CA PHE A 71 -5.33 8.44 -1.66
C PHE A 71 -6.05 7.80 -0.46
N HIS A 72 -5.77 6.53 -0.17
CA HIS A 72 -6.35 5.80 0.94
C HIS A 72 -6.00 6.44 2.29
N LEU A 73 -4.73 6.82 2.47
CA LEU A 73 -4.24 7.46 3.70
C LEU A 73 -4.91 8.83 3.91
N ILE A 74 -4.88 9.70 2.89
CA ILE A 74 -5.46 11.04 2.98
C ILE A 74 -6.97 10.96 3.24
N MET A 75 -7.67 10.07 2.53
CA MET A 75 -9.11 9.87 2.70
C MET A 75 -9.44 9.32 4.09
N GLY A 76 -8.68 8.33 4.56
CA GLY A 76 -8.84 7.74 5.89
C GLY A 76 -8.68 8.78 7.00
N ILE A 77 -7.59 9.57 6.96
CA ILE A 77 -7.34 10.66 7.91
C ILE A 77 -8.47 11.71 7.86
N THR A 78 -8.87 12.11 6.64
CA THR A 78 -9.92 13.12 6.46
C THR A 78 -11.27 12.64 7.03
N LEU A 79 -11.62 11.39 6.80
CA LEU A 79 -12.85 10.79 7.33
C LEU A 79 -12.79 10.68 8.85
N GLU A 80 -11.65 10.26 9.40
CA GLU A 80 -11.45 10.16 10.85
C GLU A 80 -11.61 11.52 11.54
N LEU A 81 -10.97 12.56 11.01
CA LEU A 81 -11.09 13.92 11.55
C LEU A 81 -12.53 14.43 11.48
N LYS A 82 -13.24 14.19 10.36
CA LYS A 82 -14.66 14.55 10.23
C LYS A 82 -15.56 13.79 11.19
N ASN A 83 -15.30 12.49 11.37
CA ASN A 83 -16.07 11.64 12.28
C ASN A 83 -15.85 12.01 13.76
N LYS A 84 -14.65 12.51 14.11
CA LYS A 84 -14.37 13.07 15.44
C LYS A 84 -15.04 14.43 15.63
N ALA A 85 -14.91 15.34 14.66
CA ALA A 85 -15.51 16.67 14.72
C ALA A 85 -17.05 16.61 14.78
N ALA A 86 -17.69 15.63 14.14
CA ALA A 86 -19.12 15.42 14.19
C ALA A 86 -19.63 14.88 15.55
N ARG A 87 -18.73 14.50 16.47
CA ARG A 87 -19.06 13.94 17.79
C ARG A 87 -18.35 14.70 18.92
N PRO A 88 -18.77 15.95 19.19
CA PRO A 88 -18.18 16.77 20.26
C PRO A 88 -18.54 16.28 21.66
N ILE A 89 -19.70 15.63 21.83
CA ILE A 89 -20.15 15.04 23.11
C ILE A 89 -20.10 13.51 22.97
N GLN A 90 -19.46 12.85 23.94
CA GLN A 90 -19.37 11.38 23.97
C GLN A 90 -20.74 10.76 24.25
N TYR A 91 -20.99 9.55 23.73
CA TYR A 91 -22.23 8.83 24.00
C TYR A 91 -22.37 8.54 25.51
N ALA A 92 -23.57 8.79 26.06
CA ALA A 92 -23.88 8.52 27.47
C ALA A 92 -23.69 7.03 27.85
N MET A 93 -23.86 6.13 26.89
CA MET A 93 -23.52 4.72 27.01
C MET A 93 -22.75 4.28 25.77
N ASN A 94 -21.54 3.74 25.97
CA ASN A 94 -20.73 3.19 24.89
C ASN A 94 -20.32 1.76 25.25
N LYS A 95 -20.66 0.81 24.36
CA LYS A 95 -20.23 -0.58 24.44
C LYS A 95 -19.35 -0.91 23.22
N PRO A 96 -18.06 -0.56 23.25
CA PRO A 96 -17.21 -0.58 22.05
C PRO A 96 -17.06 -1.98 21.46
N ASN A 97 -17.04 -3.01 22.30
CA ASN A 97 -16.84 -4.41 21.93
C ASN A 97 -18.06 -5.02 21.21
N GLU A 98 -19.26 -4.49 21.42
CA GLU A 98 -20.46 -4.93 20.71
C GLU A 98 -20.57 -4.27 19.32
N ASN A 99 -19.94 -3.09 19.14
CA ASN A 99 -20.15 -2.24 17.97
C ASN A 99 -19.05 -2.32 16.90
N SER A 100 -17.83 -2.74 17.25
CA SER A 100 -16.67 -2.73 16.33
C SER A 100 -15.56 -3.67 16.81
N SER A 101 -14.64 -4.05 15.92
CA SER A 101 -13.42 -4.77 16.30
C SER A 101 -12.39 -3.82 16.90
N TRP A 102 -11.46 -4.35 17.72
CA TRP A 102 -10.35 -3.56 18.27
C TRP A 102 -9.50 -2.93 17.16
N MET A 103 -9.26 -3.68 16.08
CA MET A 103 -8.50 -3.21 14.93
C MET A 103 -9.17 -2.00 14.26
N SER A 104 -10.49 -2.04 14.10
CA SER A 104 -11.27 -0.93 13.53
C SER A 104 -11.24 0.31 14.42
N ARG A 105 -11.21 0.15 15.74
CA ARG A 105 -11.14 1.28 16.69
C ARG A 105 -9.77 1.95 16.69
N ASN A 106 -8.71 1.16 16.47
CA ASN A 106 -7.33 1.63 16.50
C ASN A 106 -6.73 1.81 15.10
N MET A 107 -7.57 2.07 14.09
CA MET A 107 -7.16 2.21 12.69
C MET A 107 -6.07 3.28 12.48
N VAL A 108 -6.08 4.36 13.27
CA VAL A 108 -5.04 5.38 13.22
C VAL A 108 -3.69 4.83 13.70
N ILE A 109 -3.69 4.06 14.79
CA ILE A 109 -2.47 3.47 15.36
C ILE A 109 -1.90 2.46 14.38
N THR A 110 -2.74 1.58 13.83
CA THR A 110 -2.32 0.57 12.86
C THR A 110 -1.85 1.22 11.56
N GLY A 111 -2.49 2.31 11.13
CA GLY A 111 -2.05 3.13 10.01
C GLY A 111 -0.68 3.76 10.23
N ILE A 112 -0.39 4.31 11.42
CA ILE A 112 0.93 4.84 11.77
C ILE A 112 2.01 3.74 11.71
N MET A 113 1.71 2.55 12.23
CA MET A 113 2.65 1.41 12.15
C MET A 113 2.95 1.03 10.70
N VAL A 114 1.94 1.02 9.83
CA VAL A 114 2.12 0.79 8.39
C VAL A 114 2.96 1.90 7.75
N LEU A 115 2.79 3.17 8.14
CA LEU A 115 3.60 4.28 7.63
C LEU A 115 5.07 4.17 8.03
N LEU A 116 5.36 3.78 9.27
CA LEU A 116 6.72 3.55 9.73
C LEU A 116 7.37 2.39 8.97
N PHE A 117 6.64 1.28 8.82
CA PHE A 117 7.08 0.15 8.00
C PHE A 117 7.32 0.56 6.54
N LEU A 118 6.44 1.38 5.96
CA LEU A 118 6.59 1.85 4.58
C LEU A 118 7.84 2.73 4.39
N GLY A 119 8.22 3.51 5.41
CA GLY A 119 9.46 4.27 5.40
C GLY A 119 10.70 3.37 5.31
N LEU A 120 10.76 2.34 6.15
CA LEU A 120 11.83 1.32 6.09
C LEU A 120 11.79 0.55 4.77
N HIS A 121 10.61 0.08 4.37
CA HIS A 121 10.41 -0.67 3.13
C HIS A 121 10.86 0.13 1.89
N PHE A 122 10.60 1.43 1.85
CA PHE A 122 11.09 2.28 0.76
C PHE A 122 12.59 2.50 0.80
N TYR A 123 13.16 2.65 1.99
CA TYR A 123 14.60 2.80 2.16
C TYR A 123 15.37 1.54 1.71
N ASP A 124 14.92 0.37 2.14
CA ASP A 124 15.60 -0.90 1.87
C ASP A 124 15.37 -1.40 0.44
N PHE A 125 14.15 -1.26 -0.12
CA PHE A 125 13.79 -1.90 -1.39
C PHE A 125 13.47 -0.91 -2.51
N TRP A 126 12.58 0.05 -2.27
CA TRP A 126 12.04 0.87 -3.37
C TRP A 126 13.04 1.93 -3.88
N ILE A 127 13.76 2.62 -3.00
CA ILE A 127 14.73 3.65 -3.36
C ILE A 127 15.92 3.05 -4.13
N PRO A 128 16.56 1.96 -3.68
CA PRO A 128 17.63 1.30 -4.44
C PRO A 128 17.15 0.83 -5.83
N GLU A 129 15.93 0.31 -5.91
CA GLU A 129 15.34 -0.12 -7.19
C GLU A 129 15.13 1.05 -8.16
N ILE A 130 14.56 2.17 -7.68
CA ILE A 130 14.39 3.38 -8.49
C ILE A 130 15.74 3.96 -8.92
N LYS A 131 16.74 3.96 -8.03
CA LYS A 131 18.10 4.40 -8.36
C LYS A 131 18.70 3.55 -9.47
N THR A 132 18.65 2.23 -9.34
CA THR A 132 19.22 1.34 -10.37
C THR A 132 18.56 1.57 -11.73
N LYS A 133 17.23 1.68 -11.74
CA LYS A 133 16.46 1.77 -12.98
C LYS A 133 16.55 3.12 -13.67
N PHE A 134 16.36 4.20 -12.91
CA PHE A 134 16.16 5.54 -13.47
C PHE A 134 17.38 6.45 -13.33
N ILE A 135 18.30 6.16 -12.42
CA ILE A 135 19.54 6.94 -12.26
C ILE A 135 20.71 6.23 -12.95
N GLU A 136 20.87 4.93 -12.70
CA GLU A 136 21.95 4.13 -13.31
C GLU A 136 21.55 3.57 -14.69
N GLY A 137 20.25 3.55 -15.00
CA GLY A 137 19.72 3.11 -16.30
C GLY A 137 19.68 1.60 -16.51
N ASN A 138 19.93 0.80 -15.46
CA ASN A 138 19.89 -0.65 -15.55
C ASN A 138 18.45 -1.16 -15.36
N MET A 139 17.77 -1.39 -16.49
CA MET A 139 16.44 -2.01 -16.54
C MET A 139 16.49 -3.53 -16.75
N SER A 140 17.69 -4.12 -16.78
CA SER A 140 17.86 -5.55 -17.14
C SER A 140 17.44 -6.50 -16.04
N GLY A 141 17.43 -6.07 -14.77
CA GLY A 141 17.22 -6.96 -13.62
C GLY A 141 18.39 -7.89 -13.30
N LEU A 142 19.56 -7.64 -13.91
CA LEU A 142 20.78 -8.42 -13.72
C LEU A 142 21.82 -7.65 -12.89
N ASN A 143 22.62 -8.39 -12.13
CA ASN A 143 23.82 -7.91 -11.45
C ASN A 143 25.01 -7.82 -12.43
N GLU A 144 26.17 -7.36 -11.96
CA GLU A 144 27.40 -7.26 -12.78
C GLU A 144 27.88 -8.63 -13.32
N GLY A 145 27.51 -9.73 -12.66
CA GLY A 145 27.80 -11.10 -13.08
C GLY A 145 26.84 -11.68 -14.12
N GLY A 146 25.78 -10.94 -14.49
CA GLY A 146 24.75 -11.41 -15.42
C GLY A 146 23.70 -12.34 -14.80
N GLU A 147 23.63 -12.41 -13.47
CA GLU A 147 22.65 -13.19 -12.72
C GLU A 147 21.51 -12.32 -12.19
N LEU A 148 20.37 -12.95 -11.85
CA LEU A 148 19.22 -12.25 -11.29
C LEU A 148 19.55 -11.72 -9.89
N ARG A 149 19.43 -10.41 -9.71
CA ARG A 149 19.92 -9.71 -8.50
C ARG A 149 18.98 -9.73 -7.30
N PHE A 150 17.70 -10.06 -7.49
CA PHE A 150 16.65 -9.72 -6.54
C PHE A 150 16.72 -10.46 -5.19
N HIS A 151 17.23 -11.70 -5.15
CA HIS A 151 17.31 -12.48 -3.91
C HIS A 151 18.49 -12.07 -3.00
N GLU A 152 19.52 -11.48 -3.59
CA GLU A 152 20.75 -11.08 -2.90
C GLU A 152 20.73 -9.62 -2.41
N GLU A 153 19.82 -8.81 -2.98
CA GLU A 153 19.54 -7.41 -2.60
C GLU A 153 18.49 -7.31 -1.48
#